data_AF-A0AAW1FTX7-F1
#
_entry.id   AF-A0AAW1FTX7-F1
#
_cell.length_a   1.000
_cell.length_b   1.000
_cell.length_c   1.000
_cell.angle_alpha   90.00
_cell.angle_beta   90.00
_cell.angle_gamma   90.00
#
_symmetry.space_group_name_H-M   'P 1'
#
loop_
_entity.id
_entity.type
_entity.pdbx_description
1 polymer ?
#
loop_
_entity_poly.entity_id
_entity_poly.type
_entity_poly.pdbx_seq_one_letter_code
_entity_poly.pdbx_strand_id
1 'polypeptide(L)'
;MSDSNSDPFVGDADRRQELDTYMPLIGELQLKYGRNIFYQYHKAFSSKAALYIMQYDSRLDWSVLDTELLVMVAFWNICPEASPVLITVPSCHTLMLS
;
A
#
# COMPACT_ATOMS: atom_id res chain seq x y z
N MET A 1 17.04 -6.97 40.50
CA MET A 1 15.77 -6.95 39.74
C MET A 1 15.94 -5.89 38.68
N SER A 2 16.06 -6.30 37.42
CA SER A 2 16.25 -5.39 36.29
C SER A 2 14.86 -5.07 35.76
N ASP A 3 14.37 -3.86 36.04
CA ASP A 3 13.12 -3.40 35.47
C ASP A 3 13.33 -3.16 33.98
N SER A 4 12.81 -4.10 33.19
CA SER A 4 12.58 -3.98 31.76
C SER A 4 11.51 -2.91 31.53
N ASN A 5 11.93 -1.65 31.57
CA ASN A 5 11.11 -0.54 31.12
C ASN A 5 11.22 -0.51 29.58
N SER A 6 10.23 -1.14 28.95
CA SER A 6 9.99 -1.07 27.51
C SER A 6 9.78 0.38 27.10
N ASP A 7 10.73 0.92 26.33
CA ASP A 7 10.65 2.27 25.77
C ASP A 7 9.37 2.45 24.93
N PRO A 8 8.55 3.48 25.21
CA PRO A 8 7.27 3.70 24.52
C PRO A 8 7.41 4.23 23.08
N PHE A 9 8.64 4.36 22.56
CA PHE A 9 8.96 4.93 21.26
C PHE A 9 9.38 3.91 20.19
N VAL A 10 9.42 2.61 20.51
CA VAL A 10 9.87 1.56 19.57
C VAL A 10 8.95 1.47 18.33
N GLY A 11 7.70 1.93 18.43
CA GLY A 11 6.76 1.89 17.30
C GLY A 11 7.05 2.85 16.14
N ASP A 12 7.94 3.84 16.29
CA ASP A 12 8.20 4.84 15.22
C ASP A 12 9.46 4.52 14.39
N ALA A 13 10.44 3.85 15.00
CA ALA A 13 11.63 3.36 14.30
C ALA A 13 11.27 2.26 13.29
N ASP A 14 10.35 1.38 13.65
CA ASP A 14 9.84 0.30 12.79
C ASP A 14 9.18 0.87 11.51
N ARG A 15 8.46 1.99 11.63
CA ARG A 15 7.79 2.63 10.47
C ARG A 15 8.78 3.20 9.47
N ARG A 16 9.88 3.76 9.96
CA ARG A 16 10.93 4.28 9.08
C ARG A 16 11.61 3.13 8.34
N GLN A 17 11.88 2.04 9.04
CA GLN A 17 12.48 0.84 8.46
C GLN A 17 11.58 0.16 7.43
N GLU A 18 10.25 0.14 7.67
CA GLU A 18 9.28 -0.34 6.67
C GLU A 18 9.37 0.46 5.37
N LEU A 19 9.41 1.80 5.48
CA LEU A 19 9.53 2.68 4.32
C LEU A 19 10.90 2.52 3.63
N ASP A 20 11.98 2.41 4.39
CA ASP A 20 13.32 2.19 3.86
C ASP A 20 13.42 0.84 3.11
N THR A 21 12.58 -0.15 3.49
CA THR A 21 12.44 -1.44 2.78
C THR A 21 11.52 -1.33 1.55
N TYR A 22 10.46 -0.54 1.64
CA TYR A 22 9.50 -0.34 0.56
C TYR A 22 10.11 0.36 -0.67
N MET A 23 10.95 1.37 -0.45
CA MET A 23 11.58 2.15 -1.52
C MET A 23 12.39 1.31 -2.52
N PRO A 24 13.33 0.44 -2.09
CA PRO A 24 14.04 -0.44 -3.02
C PRO A 24 13.11 -1.46 -3.68
N LEU A 25 12.12 -2.00 -2.95
CA LEU A 25 11.12 -2.93 -3.50
C LEU A 25 10.34 -2.32 -4.67
N ILE A 26 9.87 -1.08 -4.55
CA ILE A 26 9.18 -0.38 -5.65
C ILE A 26 10.14 -0.08 -6.80
N GLY A 27 11.40 0.24 -6.49
CA GLY A 27 12.46 0.38 -7.49
C GLY A 27 12.67 -0.89 -8.32
N GLU A 28 12.74 -2.05 -7.66
CA GLU A 28 12.84 -3.36 -8.32
C GLU A 28 11.61 -3.68 -9.18
N LEU A 29 10.41 -3.38 -8.69
CA LEU A 29 9.18 -3.56 -9.47
C LEU A 29 9.18 -2.71 -10.74
N GLN A 30 9.66 -1.47 -10.67
CA GLN A 30 9.81 -0.60 -11.83
C GLN A 30 10.80 -1.17 -12.85
N LEU A 31 11.93 -1.73 -12.39
CA LEU A 31 12.91 -2.36 -13.28
C LEU A 31 12.39 -3.66 -13.92
N LYS A 32 11.64 -4.47 -13.16
CA LYS A 32 11.16 -5.79 -13.58
C LYS A 32 9.93 -5.73 -14.49
N TYR A 33 8.99 -4.83 -14.21
CA TYR A 33 7.68 -4.79 -14.88
C TYR A 33 7.47 -3.51 -15.73
N GLY A 34 8.37 -2.53 -15.64
CA GLY A 34 8.30 -1.29 -16.42
C GLY A 34 7.16 -0.35 -16.02
N ARG A 35 7.00 0.74 -16.79
CA ARG A 35 6.31 1.98 -16.38
C ARG A 35 4.81 1.89 -16.02
N ASN A 36 4.11 0.79 -16.32
CA ASN A 36 2.66 0.72 -16.09
C ASN A 36 2.31 -0.09 -14.83
N ILE A 37 2.82 -1.31 -14.71
CA ILE A 37 2.43 -2.25 -13.64
C ILE A 37 2.88 -1.74 -12.27
N PHE A 38 4.11 -1.20 -12.15
CA PHE A 38 4.61 -0.70 -10.86
C PHE A 38 3.74 0.42 -10.31
N TYR A 39 3.33 1.36 -11.17
CA TYR A 39 2.59 2.55 -10.77
C TYR A 39 1.16 2.18 -10.37
N GLN A 40 0.53 1.27 -11.13
CA GLN A 40 -0.79 0.76 -10.79
C GLN A 40 -0.77 -0.04 -9.49
N TYR A 41 0.27 -0.84 -9.25
CA TYR A 41 0.47 -1.54 -7.98
C TYR A 41 0.63 -0.55 -6.83
N HIS A 42 1.54 0.43 -6.95
CA HIS A 42 1.76 1.44 -5.92
C HIS A 42 0.47 2.20 -5.57
N LYS A 43 -0.30 2.58 -6.59
CA LYS A 43 -1.60 3.25 -6.42
C LYS A 43 -2.60 2.36 -5.68
N ALA A 44 -2.76 1.11 -6.10
CA ALA A 44 -3.70 0.17 -5.49
C ALA A 44 -3.30 -0.18 -4.05
N PHE A 45 -2.00 -0.37 -3.80
CA PHE A 45 -1.47 -0.66 -2.46
C PHE A 45 -1.71 0.51 -1.51
N SER A 46 -1.47 1.74 -1.98
CA SER A 46 -1.74 2.96 -1.19
C SER A 46 -3.23 3.10 -0.87
N SER A 47 -4.12 2.79 -1.81
CA SER A 47 -5.57 2.77 -1.56
C SER A 47 -5.97 1.68 -0.54
N LYS A 48 -5.40 0.48 -0.64
CA LYS A 48 -5.62 -0.61 0.33
C LYS A 48 -5.16 -0.20 1.73
N ALA A 49 -4.00 0.46 1.85
CA ALA A 49 -3.49 0.97 3.12
C ALA A 49 -4.41 2.02 3.74
N ALA A 50 -4.91 2.97 2.95
CA ALA A 50 -5.86 3.97 3.43
C ALA A 50 -7.17 3.33 3.94
N LEU A 51 -7.71 2.34 3.20
CA LEU A 51 -8.90 1.59 3.62
C LEU A 51 -8.68 0.81 4.91
N TYR A 52 -7.51 0.20 5.09
CA TYR A 52 -7.18 -0.54 6.30
C TYR A 52 -7.20 0.34 7.55
N ILE A 53 -6.65 1.55 7.44
CA ILE A 53 -6.68 2.54 8.52
C ILE A 53 -8.14 2.95 8.79
N MET A 54 -8.93 3.22 7.76
CA MET A 54 -10.33 3.66 7.91
C MET A 54 -11.26 2.58 8.50
N GLN A 55 -11.07 1.32 8.13
CA GLN A 55 -12.01 0.23 8.47
C GLN A 55 -11.60 -0.56 9.71
N TYR A 56 -10.29 -0.75 9.92
CA TYR A 56 -9.77 -1.65 10.93
C TYR A 56 -8.91 -0.95 11.98
N ASP A 57 -8.72 0.38 11.87
CA ASP A 57 -7.76 1.16 12.67
C ASP A 57 -6.36 0.51 12.73
N SER A 58 -6.02 -0.20 11.65
CA SER A 58 -4.81 -0.99 11.55
C SER A 58 -4.01 -0.55 10.33
N ARG A 59 -2.69 -0.61 10.45
CA ARG A 59 -1.77 -0.17 9.42
C ARG A 59 -1.26 -1.40 8.67
N LEU A 60 -1.19 -1.29 7.35
CA LEU A 60 -0.47 -2.27 6.55
C LEU A 60 1.04 -2.11 6.75
N ASP A 61 1.73 -3.24 6.65
CA ASP A 61 3.18 -3.33 6.60
C ASP A 61 3.65 -3.01 5.19
N TRP A 62 4.48 -1.97 5.06
CA TRP A 62 5.02 -1.54 3.76
C TRP A 62 6.29 -2.31 3.37
N SER A 63 6.89 -3.06 4.29
CA SER A 63 8.09 -3.87 4.02
C SER A 63 7.78 -5.15 3.22
N VAL A 64 6.53 -5.58 3.18
CA VAL A 64 6.09 -6.82 2.54
C VAL A 64 5.45 -6.55 1.18
N LEU A 65 5.89 -7.30 0.17
CA LEU A 65 5.27 -7.28 -1.15
C LEU A 65 3.91 -7.98 -1.13
N ASP A 66 2.85 -7.26 -1.47
CA ASP A 66 1.52 -7.84 -1.69
C ASP A 66 1.48 -8.53 -3.05
N THR A 67 1.91 -9.79 -3.08
CA THR A 67 2.00 -10.56 -4.32
C THR A 67 0.65 -10.78 -4.98
N GLU A 68 -0.43 -10.93 -4.19
CA GLU A 68 -1.78 -11.09 -4.73
C GLU A 68 -2.21 -9.84 -5.48
N LEU A 69 -2.04 -8.67 -4.85
CA LEU A 69 -2.34 -7.39 -5.49
C LEU A 69 -1.48 -7.17 -6.74
N LEU A 70 -0.19 -7.54 -6.70
CA LEU A 70 0.69 -7.45 -7.86
C LEU A 70 0.22 -8.34 -9.02
N VAL A 71 -0.18 -9.59 -8.75
CA VAL A 71 -0.73 -10.50 -9.76
C VAL A 71 -2.03 -9.97 -10.32
N MET A 72 -2.93 -9.45 -9.49
CA MET A 72 -4.20 -8.86 -9.95
C MET A 72 -3.95 -7.67 -10.88
N VAL A 73 -3.06 -6.75 -10.49
CA VAL A 73 -2.68 -5.59 -11.31
C VAL A 73 -2.01 -6.02 -12.62
N ALA A 74 -1.12 -7.01 -12.57
CA ALA A 74 -0.49 -7.54 -13.78
C ALA A 74 -1.52 -8.18 -14.72
N PHE A 75 -2.47 -8.96 -14.19
CA PHE A 75 -3.52 -9.59 -14.97
C PHE A 75 -4.47 -8.58 -15.62
N TRP A 76 -4.86 -7.51 -14.90
CA TRP A 76 -5.68 -6.42 -15.47
C TRP A 76 -4.97 -5.65 -16.57
N ASN A 77 -3.65 -5.50 -16.50
CA ASN A 77 -2.89 -4.87 -17.57
C ASN A 77 -2.84 -5.72 -18.84
N ILE A 78 -3.00 -7.05 -18.75
CA ILE A 78 -3.00 -7.96 -19.89
C ILE A 78 -4.40 -8.06 -20.51
N CYS A 79 -5.45 -8.04 -19.69
CA CYS A 79 -6.85 -8.20 -20.12
C CYS A 79 -7.75 -7.08 -19.54
N PRO A 80 -7.88 -5.91 -20.22
CA PRO A 80 -8.67 -4.79 -19.70
C PRO A 80 -10.18 -5.06 -19.67
N GLU A 81 -10.69 -6.00 -20.48
CA GLU A 81 -12.12 -6.41 -20.44
C GLU A 81 -12.49 -7.25 -19.22
N ALA A 82 -11.52 -7.75 -18.46
CA ALA A 82 -11.74 -8.52 -17.24
C ALA A 82 -11.71 -7.65 -15.96
N SER A 83 -11.78 -6.31 -16.10
CA SER A 83 -11.72 -5.41 -14.94
C SER A 83 -13.03 -5.50 -14.13
N PRO A 84 -13.01 -6.02 -12.89
CA PRO A 84 -14.08 -5.68 -11.96
C PRO A 84 -13.90 -4.19 -11.68
N VAL A 85 -14.94 -3.41 -11.97
CA VAL A 85 -15.12 -2.08 -11.40
C VAL A 85 -14.90 -2.22 -9.90
N LEU A 86 -13.76 -1.78 -9.34
CA LEU A 86 -13.53 -1.55 -7.89
C LEU A 86 -12.05 -1.18 -7.59
N ILE A 87 -11.61 -0.02 -8.07
CA ILE A 87 -10.72 0.85 -7.25
C ILE A 87 -11.09 2.32 -7.50
N THR A 88 -12.39 2.61 -7.46
CA THR A 88 -12.80 3.94 -7.06
C THR A 88 -12.62 3.99 -5.55
N VAL A 89 -11.57 4.67 -5.08
CA VAL A 89 -11.64 5.33 -3.77
C VAL A 89 -13.00 6.03 -3.70
N PRO A 90 -13.81 5.86 -2.65
CA PRO A 90 -14.92 6.77 -2.46
C PRO A 90 -14.28 8.15 -2.32
N SER A 91 -14.53 9.01 -3.31
CA SER A 91 -14.26 10.43 -3.21
C SER A 91 -15.08 10.93 -2.03
N CYS A 92 -14.46 10.97 -0.85
CA CYS A 92 -15.06 11.64 0.29
C CYS A 92 -15.08 13.14 -0.06
N HIS A 93 -16.30 13.67 -0.12
CA HIS A 93 -16.70 15.07 -0.27
C HIS A 93 -17.00 15.61 -1.68
N THR A 94 -18.13 15.16 -2.24
CA THR A 94 -19.22 16.11 -2.55
C THR A 94 -19.71 16.70 -1.22
N LEU A 95 -19.14 17.81 -0.75
CA LEU A 95 -19.78 18.78 0.15
C LEU A 95 -18.91 20.05 0.19
N MET A 96 -19.25 21.02 -0.64
CA MET A 96 -19.28 22.44 -0.28
C MET A 96 -20.39 23.05 -1.15
N LEU A 97 -21.63 22.92 -0.64
CA LEU A 97 -22.70 23.86 -0.96
C LEU A 97 -22.32 25.20 -0.34
N SER A 98 -22.04 26.20 -1.17
CA SER A 98 -22.49 27.59 -1.01
C SER A 98 -22.20 28.37 -2.29
#